data_AF-A0A6G3ZED8-F1
#
_entry.id   AF-A0A6G3ZED8-F1
#
_cell.length_a   1.000
_cell.length_b   1.000
_cell.length_c   1.000
_cell.angle_alpha   90.00
_cell.angle_beta   90.00
_cell.angle_gamma   90.00
#
_symmetry.space_group_name_H-M   'P 1'
#
loop_
_entity.id
_entity.type
_entity.pdbx_description
1 polymer ?
#
loop_
_entity_poly.entity_id
_entity_poly.type
_entity_poly.pdbx_seq_one_letter_code
_entity_poly.pdbx_strand_id
1 'polypeptide(L)' 'MGRYPRQVRDAQVKCIDCNAPVVETIEGNYACVNCGSEPLSARSEAPPSGREDAASPADD' A
#
# COMPACT_ATOMS: atom_id res chain seq x y z
N MET A 1 -9.50 25.96 4.70
CA MET A 1 -10.16 25.46 3.47
C MET A 1 -9.34 24.31 2.91
N GLY A 2 -9.93 23.14 2.64
CA GLY A 2 -9.15 21.98 2.16
C GLY A 2 -8.79 22.08 0.68
N ARG A 3 -7.53 21.78 0.36
CA ARG A 3 -6.93 21.89 -0.99
C ARG A 3 -7.61 21.04 -2.07
N TYR A 4 -8.30 19.97 -1.68
CA TYR A 4 -8.88 18.99 -2.60
C TYR A 4 -10.41 18.92 -2.49
N PRO A 5 -11.13 18.51 -3.55
CA PRO A 5 -12.55 18.17 -3.48
C PRO A 5 -12.82 17.12 -2.40
N ARG A 6 -14.01 17.13 -1.77
CA ARG A 6 -14.31 16.18 -0.67
C ARG A 6 -14.06 14.73 -1.06
N GLN A 7 -14.53 14.32 -2.24
CA GLN A 7 -14.37 12.95 -2.73
C GLN A 7 -12.89 12.51 -2.77
N VAL A 8 -11.98 13.43 -3.08
CA VAL A 8 -10.53 13.17 -3.12
C VAL A 8 -9.92 13.15 -1.71
N ARG A 9 -10.53 13.85 -0.74
CA ARG A 9 -10.11 13.79 0.68
C ARG A 9 -10.43 12.44 1.31
N ASP A 10 -11.47 11.76 0.85
CA ASP A 10 -11.85 10.44 1.33
C ASP A 10 -11.11 9.31 0.58
N ALA A 11 -9.98 9.64 -0.09
CA ALA A 11 -9.15 8.64 -0.76
C ALA A 11 -8.66 7.55 0.21
N GLN A 12 -8.75 6.30 -0.22
CA GLN A 12 -8.34 5.11 0.53
C GLN A 12 -6.84 5.08 0.83
N VAL A 13 -6.02 5.66 -0.06
CA VAL A 13 -4.57 5.71 0.06
C VAL A 13 -4.10 7.15 0.26
N LYS A 14 -3.20 7.35 1.23
CA LYS A 14 -2.61 8.65 1.59
C LYS A 14 -1.10 8.57 1.61
N CYS A 15 -0.45 9.66 1.24
CA CYS A 15 0.98 9.84 1.42
C CYS A 15 1.28 10.05 2.90
N ILE A 16 2.26 9.31 3.43
CA ILE A 16 2.65 9.36 4.85
C ILE A 16 3.17 10.76 5.21
N ASP A 17 4.00 11.37 4.36
CA ASP A 17 4.66 12.64 4.66
C ASP A 17 3.70 13.83 4.62
N CYS A 18 2.81 13.85 3.63
CA CYS A 18 1.95 15.01 3.36
C CYS A 18 0.50 14.83 3.84
N ASN A 19 0.12 13.61 4.23
CA ASN A 19 -1.28 13.19 4.41
C ASN A 19 -2.19 13.57 3.22
N ALA A 20 -1.60 13.67 2.04
CA ALA A 20 -2.29 14.04 0.81
C ALA A 20 -2.82 12.78 0.10
N PRO A 21 -3.89 12.91 -0.71
CA PRO A 21 -4.38 11.84 -1.57
C PRO A 21 -3.29 11.29 -2.49
N VAL A 22 -3.37 9.99 -2.78
CA VAL A 22 -2.49 9.30 -3.73
C VAL A 22 -3.34 8.85 -4.92
N VAL A 23 -2.77 8.90 -6.11
CA VAL A 23 -3.41 8.48 -7.37
C VAL A 23 -2.56 7.41 -8.07
N GLU A 24 -3.22 6.50 -8.78
CA GLU A 24 -2.55 5.57 -9.69
C GLU A 24 -2.23 6.29 -11.01
N THR A 25 -1.00 6.16 -11.48
CA THR A 25 -0.53 6.70 -12.75
C THR A 25 -0.89 5.77 -13.90
N ILE A 26 -0.76 6.24 -15.14
CA ILE A 26 -1.00 5.41 -16.34
C ILE A 26 -0.03 4.23 -16.47
N GLU A 27 1.07 4.24 -15.72
CA GLU A 27 2.09 3.19 -15.69
C GLU A 27 1.81 2.16 -14.58
N GLY A 28 0.72 2.32 -13.81
CA GLY A 28 0.35 1.44 -12.69
C GLY A 28 1.10 1.74 -11.38
N ASN A 29 1.82 2.85 -11.32
CA ASN A 29 2.52 3.29 -10.10
C ASN A 29 1.64 4.24 -9.28
N TYR A 30 1.93 4.41 -8.00
CA TYR A 30 1.17 5.29 -7.13
C TYR A 30 1.97 6.54 -6.79
N ALA A 31 1.40 7.73 -7.01
CA ALA A 31 2.05 9.01 -6.76
C ALA A 31 1.22 9.93 -5.87
N CYS A 32 1.88 10.61 -4.93
CA CYS A 32 1.27 11.65 -4.11
C CYS A 32 0.95 12.91 -4.93
N VAL A 33 -0.29 13.38 -4.89
CA VAL A 33 -0.69 14.58 -5.67
C VAL A 33 -0.06 15.89 -5.18
N ASN A 34 0.54 15.90 -3.99
CA ASN A 34 1.14 17.10 -3.40
C ASN A 34 2.66 17.16 -3.54
N CYS A 35 3.37 16.07 -3.20
CA CYS A 35 4.84 16.04 -3.20
C CYS A 35 5.45 15.13 -4.28
N GLY A 36 4.65 14.35 -4.99
CA GLY A 36 5.13 13.44 -6.04
C GLY A 36 5.83 12.17 -5.53
N SER A 37 6.04 12.01 -4.22
CA SER A 37 6.61 10.78 -3.66
C SER A 37 5.74 9.58 -4.01
N GLU A 38 6.37 8.43 -4.27
CA GLU A 38 5.71 7.14 -4.44
C GLU A 38 5.53 6.48 -3.07
N PRO A 39 4.34 6.62 -2.43
CA PRO A 39 4.19 6.26 -1.02
C PRO A 39 3.86 4.77 -0.83
N LEU A 40 3.55 4.07 -1.92
CA LEU A 40 3.36 2.63 -1.95
C LEU A 40 4.55 2.04 -2.68
N SER A 41 5.53 1.53 -1.92
CA SER A 41 6.36 0.46 -2.46
C SER A 41 5.41 -0.70 -2.74
N ALA A 42 5.38 -1.20 -3.99
CA ALA A 42 4.70 -2.44 -4.29
C ALA A 42 5.17 -3.45 -3.24
N ARG A 43 4.30 -3.83 -2.31
CA ARG A 43 4.56 -5.00 -1.49
C ARG A 43 4.71 -6.09 -2.51
N SER A 44 5.94 -6.56 -2.74
CA SER A 44 6.19 -7.77 -3.48
C SER A 44 5.17 -8.76 -2.97
N GLU A 45 4.31 -9.27 -3.85
CA GLU A 45 3.37 -10.34 -3.53
C GLU A 45 4.19 -11.51 -2.98
N ALA A 46 4.47 -11.49 -1.68
CA ALA A 46 4.89 -12.67 -0.98
C ALA A 46 3.64 -13.56 -1.02
N PRO A 47 3.70 -14.73 -1.68
CA PRO A 47 2.56 -15.63 -1.71
C PRO A 47 2.15 -15.92 -0.26
N PRO A 48 0.85 -16.12 0.01
CA PRO A 48 0.40 -16.42 1.36
C PRO A 48 1.18 -17.64 1.84
N SER A 49 2.04 -17.46 2.83
CA SER A 49 2.77 -18.54 3.49
C SER A 49 1.72 -19.48 4.07
N GLY A 50 1.45 -20.56 3.31
CA GLY A 50 0.61 -21.64 3.72
C GLY A 50 1.21 -22.25 4.98
N ARG A 51 0.32 -22.49 5.95
CA ARG A 51 0.58 -23.17 7.21
C ARG A 51 1.56 -24.34 7.02
N GLU A 52 2.73 -24.24 7.63
CA GLU A 52 3.60 -25.38 7.88
C GLU A 52 2.96 -26.19 9.02
N ASP A 53 2.15 -27.17 8.63
CA ASP A 53 1.61 -28.18 9.54
C ASP A 53 2.78 -29.02 10.06
N ALA A 54 3.01 -28.93 11.36
CA ALA A 54 4.13 -29.52 12.06
C ALA A 54 4.05 -31.05 12.04
N ALA A 55 4.88 -31.70 11.22
CA ALA A 55 5.22 -33.11 11.41
C ALA A 55 6.46 -33.19 12.33
N SER A 56 6.24 -33.31 13.63
CA SER A 56 7.28 -33.73 14.58
C SER A 56 7.59 -35.21 14.38
N PRO A 57 8.83 -35.63 14.05
CA PRO A 57 9.20 -37.03 14.17
C PRO A 57 9.41 -37.36 15.66
N ALA A 58 8.67 -38.33 16.17
CA ALA A 58 8.96 -38.98 17.43
C ALA A 58 10.14 -39.96 17.23
N ASP A 59 11.17 -39.82 18.06
CA ASP A 59 12.30 -40.75 18.22
C ASP A 59 11.81 -42.01 18.97
N ASP A 60 12.08 -43.21 18.43
CA ASP A 60 12.18 -44.49 19.16
C ASP A 60 13.30 -45.34 18.54
#